data_AF-A0A1Y1I8G5-F1
#
_entry.id   AF-A0A1Y1I8G5-F1
#
_cell.length_a   1.000
_cell.length_b   1.000
_cell.length_c   1.000
_cell.angle_alpha   90.00
_cell.angle_beta   90.00
_cell.angle_gamma   90.00
#
_symmetry.space_group_name_H-M   'P 1'
#
loop_
_entity.id
_entity.type
_entity.pdbx_description
1 polymer ?
#
loop_
_entity_poly.entity_id
_entity_poly.type
_entity_poly.pdbx_seq_one_letter_code
_entity_poly.pdbx_strand_id
1 'polypeptide(L)'
;MAWSLFTLKTTGCGLPPGPGGALGGLEGISYLAIVGIVGWSLYTKVKTGSGLPQGPFGLLGAVEGLSYLLCLAGLVVLGFQVVDHGFIPSPTPDDRCFG
;
A
#
# COMPACT_ATOMS: atom_id res chain seq x y z
N MET A 1 -2.33 4.28 -2.63
CA MET A 1 -2.36 2.84 -2.27
C MET A 1 -3.68 2.17 -2.63
N ALA A 2 -4.84 2.58 -2.12
CA ALA A 2 -6.11 1.87 -2.40
C ALA A 2 -6.45 1.77 -3.90
N TRP A 3 -6.35 2.87 -4.66
CA TRP A 3 -6.51 2.84 -6.12
C TRP A 3 -5.47 1.91 -6.75
N SER A 4 -4.20 2.03 -6.38
CA SER A 4 -3.12 1.15 -6.88
C SER A 4 -3.43 -0.31 -6.71
N LEU A 5 -3.84 -0.75 -5.51
CA LEU A 5 -4.23 -2.13 -5.25
C LEU A 5 -5.43 -2.58 -6.10
N PHE A 6 -6.40 -1.69 -6.31
CA PHE A 6 -7.56 -2.01 -7.14
C PHE A 6 -7.19 -2.18 -8.61
N THR A 7 -6.40 -1.26 -9.18
CA THR A 7 -5.88 -1.39 -10.55
C THR A 7 -5.07 -2.67 -10.67
N LEU A 8 -4.14 -2.90 -9.75
CA LEU A 8 -3.26 -4.06 -9.75
C LEU A 8 -4.01 -5.38 -9.73
N LYS A 9 -5.09 -5.48 -8.94
CA LYS A 9 -5.96 -6.66 -8.91
C LYS A 9 -6.75 -6.83 -10.22
N THR A 10 -7.19 -5.75 -10.83
CA THR A 10 -8.13 -5.81 -11.97
C THR A 10 -7.44 -5.91 -13.32
N THR A 11 -6.25 -5.35 -13.46
CA THR A 11 -5.51 -5.30 -14.73
C THR A 11 -4.24 -6.15 -14.69
N GLY A 12 -3.77 -6.58 -13.51
CA GLY A 12 -2.47 -7.22 -13.34
C GLY A 12 -1.28 -6.26 -13.35
N CYS A 13 -1.52 -4.95 -13.58
CA CYS A 13 -0.49 -3.91 -13.62
C CYS A 13 -0.79 -2.79 -12.62
N GLY A 14 0.27 -2.11 -12.14
CA GLY A 14 0.15 -0.93 -11.28
C GLY A 14 -0.47 0.29 -11.98
N LEU A 15 -0.46 1.46 -11.34
CA LEU A 15 -0.87 2.68 -12.06
C LEU A 15 0.13 3.01 -13.17
N PRO A 16 -0.34 3.64 -14.26
CA PRO A 16 0.57 4.25 -15.21
C PRO A 16 1.42 5.33 -14.50
N PRO A 17 2.70 5.49 -14.88
CA PRO A 17 3.61 6.43 -14.23
C PRO A 17 3.13 7.90 -14.32
N GLY A 18 2.29 8.22 -15.31
CA GLY A 18 1.78 9.57 -15.55
C GLY A 18 2.84 10.51 -16.13
N PRO A 19 2.47 11.77 -16.46
CA PRO A 19 3.41 12.75 -17.00
C PRO A 19 4.59 12.95 -16.04
N GLY A 20 5.81 12.74 -16.54
CA GLY A 20 7.04 12.87 -15.74
C GLY A 20 7.17 11.88 -14.57
N GLY A 21 6.40 10.79 -14.55
CA GLY A 21 6.44 9.82 -13.45
C GLY A 21 5.72 10.26 -12.17
N ALA A 22 4.96 11.35 -12.21
CA ALA A 22 4.33 11.94 -11.03
C ALA A 22 3.32 11.01 -10.33
N LEU A 23 2.54 10.23 -11.10
CA LEU A 23 1.57 9.30 -10.52
C LEU A 23 2.27 8.12 -9.83
N GLY A 24 3.33 7.59 -10.45
CA GLY A 24 4.16 6.56 -9.83
C GLY A 24 4.85 7.06 -8.56
N GLY A 25 5.34 8.31 -8.56
CA GLY A 25 5.92 8.94 -7.37
C GLY A 25 4.92 9.10 -6.22
N LEU A 26 3.72 9.59 -6.51
CA LEU A 26 2.64 9.70 -5.52
C LEU A 26 2.19 8.33 -5.00
N GLU A 27 2.16 7.32 -5.87
CA GLU A 27 1.92 5.95 -5.47
C GLU A 27 2.98 5.47 -4.46
N GLY A 28 4.27 5.65 -4.76
CA GLY A 28 5.37 5.30 -3.86
C GLY A 28 5.29 6.01 -2.51
N ILE A 29 5.03 7.32 -2.50
CA ILE A 29 4.82 8.09 -1.25
C ILE A 29 3.67 7.50 -0.44
N SER A 30 2.57 7.11 -1.10
CA SER A 30 1.42 6.54 -0.41
C SER A 30 1.72 5.17 0.23
N TYR A 31 2.57 4.35 -0.39
CA TYR A 31 3.04 3.09 0.22
C TYR A 31 3.95 3.36 1.42
N LEU A 32 4.88 4.29 1.30
CA LEU A 32 5.77 4.68 2.40
C LEU A 32 4.99 5.24 3.60
N ALA A 33 3.96 6.04 3.37
CA ALA A 33 3.11 6.58 4.43
C ALA A 33 2.40 5.46 5.20
N ILE A 34 1.77 4.52 4.49
CA ILE A 34 1.03 3.40 5.10
C ILE A 34 1.99 2.49 5.89
N VAL A 35 3.11 2.08 5.28
CA VAL A 35 4.13 1.25 5.94
C VAL A 35 4.73 1.98 7.14
N GLY A 36 4.96 3.29 7.04
CA GLY A 36 5.43 4.11 8.14
C GLY A 36 4.45 4.16 9.32
N ILE A 37 3.16 4.30 9.06
CA ILE A 37 2.11 4.29 10.10
C ILE A 37 2.02 2.91 10.76
N VAL A 38 2.01 1.84 9.97
CA VAL A 38 2.01 0.47 10.49
C VAL A 38 3.27 0.21 11.32
N GLY A 39 4.45 0.59 10.83
CA GLY A 39 5.72 0.45 11.54
C GLY A 39 5.76 1.23 12.85
N TRP A 40 5.25 2.46 12.86
CA TRP A 40 5.12 3.26 14.09
C TRP A 40 4.11 2.64 15.06
N SER A 41 3.00 2.09 14.54
CA SER A 41 2.05 1.33 15.36
C SER A 41 2.70 0.14 16.03
N LEU A 42 3.38 -0.73 15.28
CA LEU A 42 4.10 -1.86 15.86
C LEU A 42 5.15 -1.41 16.88
N TYR A 43 5.93 -0.38 16.57
CA TYR A 43 6.94 0.13 17.50
C TYR A 43 6.31 0.59 18.83
N THR A 44 5.20 1.34 18.75
CA THR A 44 4.49 1.83 19.94
C THR A 44 3.84 0.68 20.72
N LYS A 45 3.27 -0.31 20.02
CA LYS A 45 2.71 -1.54 20.61
C LYS A 45 3.77 -2.32 21.36
N VAL A 46 4.95 -2.50 20.78
CA VAL A 46 6.06 -3.24 21.42
C VAL A 46 6.60 -2.49 22.64
N LYS A 47 6.63 -1.15 22.62
CA LYS A 47 7.16 -0.35 23.73
C LYS A 47 6.18 -0.09 24.87
N THR A 48 4.89 0.07 24.56
CA THR A 48 3.87 0.53 25.51
C THR A 48 2.76 -0.49 25.77
N GLY A 49 2.71 -1.57 24.99
CA GLY A 49 1.59 -2.53 24.99
C GLY A 49 0.33 -2.02 24.30
N SER A 50 0.31 -0.76 23.85
CA SER A 50 -0.86 -0.08 23.25
C SER A 50 -0.54 0.48 21.85
N GLY A 51 -1.58 0.71 21.05
CA GLY A 51 -1.42 1.25 19.68
C GLY A 51 -1.07 2.72 19.66
N LEU A 52 -1.12 3.33 18.48
CA LEU A 52 -1.05 4.78 18.39
C LEU A 52 -2.16 5.39 19.26
N PRO A 53 -1.86 6.52 19.93
CA PRO A 53 -2.89 7.27 20.63
C PRO A 53 -3.99 7.66 19.66
N GLN A 54 -5.26 7.54 20.06
CA GLN A 54 -6.39 7.79 19.16
C GLN A 54 -6.42 9.22 18.57
N GLY A 55 -5.78 10.19 19.25
CA GLY A 55 -5.78 11.58 18.85
C GLY A 55 -7.15 12.25 19.01
N PRO A 56 -7.25 13.57 18.74
CA PRO A 56 -8.54 14.26 18.74
C PRO A 56 -9.49 13.63 17.71
N PHE A 57 -10.75 13.41 18.12
CA PHE A 57 -11.78 12.72 17.32
C PHE A 57 -11.47 11.27 16.91
N GLY A 58 -10.44 10.62 17.47
CA GLY A 58 -10.12 9.23 17.14
C GLY A 58 -9.52 8.99 15.75
N LEU A 59 -9.17 10.07 15.04
CA LEU A 59 -8.72 10.01 13.65
C LEU A 59 -7.44 9.19 13.48
N LEU A 60 -6.51 9.31 14.43
CA LEU A 60 -5.24 8.60 14.34
C LEU A 60 -5.43 7.09 14.53
N GLY A 61 -6.39 6.69 15.37
CA GLY A 61 -6.81 5.29 15.51
C GLY A 61 -7.48 4.75 14.25
N ALA A 62 -8.34 5.56 13.59
CA ALA A 62 -8.95 5.18 12.32
C ALA A 62 -7.91 5.01 11.21
N VAL A 63 -6.93 5.92 11.14
CA VAL A 63 -5.80 5.83 10.20
C VAL A 63 -4.93 4.61 10.49
N GLU A 64 -4.65 4.28 11.75
CA GLU A 64 -3.95 3.04 12.13
C GLU A 64 -4.69 1.81 11.57
N GLY A 65 -6.00 1.70 11.85
CA GLY A 65 -6.81 0.57 11.39
C GLY A 65 -6.89 0.46 9.87
N LEU A 66 -7.12 1.57 9.16
CA LEU A 66 -7.12 1.62 7.71
C LEU A 66 -5.75 1.25 7.13
N SER A 67 -4.67 1.66 7.78
CA SER A 67 -3.31 1.34 7.33
C SER A 67 -3.02 -0.16 7.45
N TYR A 68 -3.44 -0.81 8.54
CA TYR A 68 -3.37 -2.28 8.66
C TYR A 68 -4.22 -3.00 7.61
N LEU A 69 -5.45 -2.55 7.37
CA LEU A 69 -6.32 -3.12 6.35
C LEU A 69 -5.72 -2.98 4.95
N LEU A 70 -5.14 -1.83 4.61
CA LEU A 70 -4.48 -1.62 3.32
C LEU A 70 -3.20 -2.44 3.18
N CYS A 71 -2.43 -2.61 4.25
CA CYS A 71 -1.28 -3.52 4.25
C CYS A 71 -1.71 -4.97 4.00
N LEU A 72 -2.76 -5.44 4.68
CA LEU A 72 -3.31 -6.78 4.47
C LEU A 72 -3.86 -6.95 3.07
N ALA A 73 -4.60 -5.96 2.56
CA ALA A 73 -5.09 -5.95 1.18
C ALA A 73 -3.94 -6.02 0.17
N GLY A 74 -2.82 -5.34 0.43
CA GLY A 74 -1.59 -5.46 -0.37
C GLY A 74 -1.06 -6.88 -0.45
N LEU A 75 -0.95 -7.57 0.70
CA LEU A 75 -0.52 -8.96 0.74
C LEU A 75 -1.48 -9.90 -0.01
N VAL A 76 -2.78 -9.69 0.15
CA VAL A 76 -3.81 -10.48 -0.54
C VAL A 76 -3.76 -10.26 -2.06
N VAL A 77 -3.64 -9.02 -2.51
CA VAL A 77 -3.55 -8.68 -3.94
C VAL A 77 -2.26 -9.22 -4.57
N LEU A 78 -1.15 -9.23 -3.83
CA LEU A 78 0.08 -9.92 -4.26
C LEU A 78 -0.13 -11.44 -4.39
N GLY A 79 -0.86 -12.05 -3.46
CA GLY A 79 -1.25 -13.46 -3.56
C GLY A 79 -2.07 -13.74 -4.82
N PHE A 80 -3.07 -12.90 -5.11
CA PHE A 80 -3.84 -13.00 -6.36
C PHE A 80 -2.99 -12.79 -7.60
N GLN A 81 -2.02 -11.89 -7.60
CA GLN A 81 -1.07 -11.76 -8.72
C GLN A 81 -0.33 -13.05 -9.01
N VAL A 82 0.15 -13.74 -7.98
CA VAL A 82 0.86 -15.02 -8.16
C VAL A 82 -0.07 -16.10 -8.68
N VAL A 83 -1.33 -16.14 -8.23
CA VAL A 83 -2.32 -17.16 -8.62
C VAL A 83 -2.92 -16.90 -10.00
N ASP A 84 -3.34 -15.67 -10.28
CA ASP A 84 -4.10 -15.30 -11.49
C ASP A 84 -3.17 -14.92 -12.66
N HIS A 85 -2.06 -14.25 -12.38
CA HIS A 85 -1.16 -13.72 -13.42
C HIS A 85 0.18 -14.46 -13.49
N GLY A 86 0.58 -15.18 -12.44
CA GLY A 86 1.82 -15.96 -12.40
C GLY A 86 3.10 -15.12 -12.29
N PHE A 87 2.98 -13.82 -11.95
CA PHE A 87 4.14 -12.94 -11.74
C PHE A 87 3.81 -11.80 -10.77
N ILE A 88 4.87 -11.21 -10.22
CA ILE A 88 4.80 -9.99 -9.42
C ILE A 88 5.35 -8.86 -10.31
N PRO A 89 4.58 -7.81 -10.61
CA PRO A 89 5.02 -6.71 -11.44
C PRO A 89 6.15 -5.94 -10.76
N SER A 90 7.04 -5.43 -11.59
CA SER A 90 8.12 -4.55 -11.15
C SER A 90 7.56 -3.22 -10.61
N PRO A 91 8.30 -2.57 -9.69
CA PRO A 91 7.94 -1.23 -9.19
C PRO A 91 8.08 -0.13 -10.24
N THR A 92 8.73 -0.42 -11.37
CA THR A 92 8.87 0.46 -12.53
C THR A 92 8.18 -0.16 -13.75
N PRO A 93 7.83 0.66 -14.77
CA PRO A 93 7.41 0.16 -16.08
C PRO A 93 8.40 -0.90 -16.62
N ASP A 94 7.85 -1.91 -17.27
CA ASP A 94 8.58 -3.07 -17.82
C ASP A 94 7.82 -3.60 -19.05
N ASP A 95 8.43 -4.52 -19.80
CA ASP A 95 7.88 -5.14 -21.01
C ASP A 95 6.46 -5.69 -20.81
N ARG A 96 6.10 -6.08 -19.57
CA ARG A 96 4.78 -6.61 -19.23
C ARG A 96 3.77 -5.55 -18.80
N CYS A 97 4.20 -4.38 -18.34
CA CYS A 97 3.36 -3.30 -17.87
C CYS A 97 3.94 -1.95 -18.30
N PHE A 98 3.26 -1.31 -19.26
CA PHE A 98 3.58 0.02 -19.79
C PHE A 98 4.80 0.14 -20.71
N GLY A 99 5.39 -0.99 -21.13
CA GLY A 99 6.23 -1.08 -22.32
C GLY A 99 7.70 -1.32 -22.03
#